data_AF-A0A5N9GR19-F1
#
_entry.id   AF-A0A5N9GR19-F1
#
_cell.length_a   1.000
_cell.length_b   1.000
_cell.length_c   1.000
_cell.angle_alpha   90.00
_cell.angle_beta   90.00
_cell.angle_gamma   90.00
#
_symmetry.space_group_name_H-M   'P 1'
#
loop_
_entity.id
_entity.type
_entity.pdbx_description
1 polymer ?
#
loop_
_entity_poly.entity_id
_entity_poly.type
_entity_poly.pdbx_seq_one_letter_code
_entity_poly.pdbx_strand_id
1 'polypeptide(L)'
;MCSSHMWERNKNCHRFRSAGLIMFFLLLSTYFVCCSGTSDKPYIEEISIFPDPYLELAVQRALGVDYPEDIELEELNNLRKLDARGMGITNISGLENLQNLKYLYLSENEIDEIAPISSLTNLRYLYLSGNKIEDISSIKHLKGLRVLFLRDNQIKDIRPISELENIGVIYLRNNLISDISPLVENNSLTEVWVWLEGNPLSEISISRDIPILRKRDVEVSYSP
;
A
#
# COMPACT_ATOMS: atom_id res chain seq x y z
N MET A 1 19.75 -46.26 11.63
CA MET A 1 18.31 -46.00 11.45
C MET A 1 18.17 -44.55 11.02
N CYS A 2 17.70 -44.37 9.77
CA CYS A 2 17.33 -43.18 8.97
C CYS A 2 18.19 -41.90 9.03
N SER A 3 18.48 -41.19 7.93
CA SER A 3 18.80 -41.46 6.51
C SER A 3 19.12 -40.08 5.94
N SER A 4 20.35 -39.87 5.55
CA SER A 4 20.86 -38.69 4.85
C SER A 4 20.44 -38.74 3.37
N HIS A 5 19.70 -37.76 2.85
CA HIS A 5 19.60 -37.53 1.40
C HIS A 5 19.71 -36.03 1.08
N MET A 6 20.96 -35.65 0.87
CA MET A 6 21.45 -34.53 0.09
C MET A 6 21.35 -34.94 -1.39
N TRP A 7 20.62 -34.20 -2.23
CA TRP A 7 20.75 -34.30 -3.69
C TRP A 7 20.52 -32.94 -4.36
N GLU A 8 21.61 -32.46 -4.96
CA GLU A 8 21.64 -31.40 -5.97
C GLU A 8 20.83 -31.76 -7.22
N ARG A 9 20.04 -30.81 -7.72
CA ARG A 9 19.63 -30.62 -9.12
C ARG A 9 19.26 -29.14 -9.27
N ASN A 10 19.58 -28.38 -10.31
CA ASN A 10 20.34 -28.59 -11.53
C ASN A 10 20.72 -27.18 -12.03
N LYS A 11 21.97 -26.96 -12.41
CA LYS A 11 22.44 -25.70 -13.02
C LYS A 11 21.96 -25.65 -14.47
N ASN A 12 21.15 -24.67 -14.84
CA ASN A 12 21.06 -24.19 -16.22
C ASN A 12 20.88 -22.67 -16.24
N CYS A 13 22.02 -21.98 -16.23
CA CYS A 13 22.12 -20.62 -16.74
C CYS A 13 21.78 -20.62 -18.23
N HIS A 14 20.76 -19.86 -18.64
CA HIS A 14 20.74 -19.28 -19.97
C HIS A 14 20.53 -17.77 -19.91
N ARG A 15 21.50 -17.11 -20.51
CA ARG A 15 21.69 -15.67 -20.66
C ARG A 15 21.13 -15.30 -22.03
N PHE A 16 20.10 -14.47 -22.11
CA PHE A 16 19.76 -13.75 -23.35
C PHE A 16 19.34 -12.31 -23.02
N ARG A 17 20.06 -11.36 -23.62
CA ARG A 17 19.71 -9.94 -23.74
C ARG A 17 18.90 -9.80 -25.03
N SER A 18 17.84 -8.98 -25.03
CA SER A 18 17.65 -7.83 -25.95
C SER A 18 16.20 -7.42 -26.15
N ALA A 19 15.99 -6.09 -26.07
CA ALA A 19 15.12 -5.23 -26.88
C ALA A 19 13.58 -5.39 -26.80
N GLY A 20 12.92 -4.27 -26.48
CA GLY A 20 11.46 -4.15 -26.50
C GLY A 20 10.88 -3.97 -27.90
N LEU A 21 9.56 -4.16 -28.00
CA LEU A 21 8.63 -3.34 -28.77
C LEU A 21 7.20 -3.74 -28.39
N ILE A 22 6.36 -2.73 -28.14
CA ILE A 22 4.90 -2.83 -28.04
C ILE A 22 4.34 -3.00 -29.46
N MET A 23 3.44 -3.97 -29.70
CA MET A 23 2.27 -3.82 -30.60
C MET A 23 1.37 -5.07 -30.69
N PHE A 24 0.08 -4.75 -30.56
CA PHE A 24 -1.19 -5.44 -30.77
C PHE A 24 -1.37 -6.48 -31.91
N PHE A 25 -2.32 -7.39 -31.64
CA PHE A 25 -3.28 -8.16 -32.48
C PHE A 25 -2.89 -9.42 -33.30
N LEU A 26 -3.60 -10.51 -32.93
CA LEU A 26 -4.19 -11.63 -33.70
C LEU A 26 -3.37 -12.30 -34.81
N LEU A 27 -3.20 -13.63 -34.69
CA LEU A 27 -3.73 -14.61 -35.67
C LEU A 27 -3.51 -16.05 -35.17
N LEU A 28 -4.60 -16.82 -35.11
CA LEU A 28 -4.59 -18.28 -35.14
C LEU A 28 -3.92 -18.76 -36.43
N SER A 29 -2.90 -19.60 -36.35
CA SER A 29 -2.82 -20.77 -37.24
C SER A 29 -1.84 -21.83 -36.72
N THR A 30 -2.27 -23.05 -36.96
CA THR A 30 -1.72 -24.35 -36.58
C THR A 30 -0.36 -24.64 -37.22
N TYR A 31 0.57 -25.20 -36.45
CA TYR A 31 1.56 -26.14 -36.98
C TYR A 31 1.70 -27.36 -36.07
N PHE A 32 1.35 -28.50 -36.65
CA PHE A 32 1.60 -29.85 -36.17
C PHE A 32 3.10 -30.15 -36.36
N VAL A 33 3.82 -30.46 -35.29
CA VAL A 33 5.04 -31.28 -35.36
C VAL A 33 4.88 -32.40 -34.34
N CYS A 34 4.93 -33.62 -34.84
CA CYS A 34 4.75 -34.86 -34.11
C CYS A 34 6.13 -35.39 -33.71
N CYS A 35 6.39 -35.61 -32.42
CA CYS A 35 7.09 -36.79 -31.88
C CYS A 35 7.33 -36.66 -30.35
N SER A 36 7.15 -37.80 -29.67
CA SER A 36 7.32 -38.08 -28.23
C SER A 36 6.44 -37.28 -27.26
N GLY A 37 5.47 -37.98 -26.66
CA GLY A 37 4.62 -37.45 -25.60
C GLY A 37 5.43 -37.06 -24.37
N THR A 38 5.66 -35.76 -24.24
CA THR A 38 5.57 -35.07 -22.96
C THR A 38 4.21 -34.37 -22.97
N SER A 39 3.38 -34.65 -21.96
CA SER A 39 2.25 -33.79 -21.65
C SER A 39 2.82 -32.49 -21.10
N ASP A 40 3.41 -31.68 -21.98
CA ASP A 40 3.77 -30.32 -21.64
C ASP A 40 2.44 -29.58 -21.53
N LYS A 41 1.88 -29.61 -20.31
CA LYS A 41 0.88 -28.62 -19.91
C LYS A 41 1.48 -27.27 -20.31
N PRO A 42 0.77 -26.43 -21.07
CA PRO A 42 1.27 -25.09 -21.36
C PRO A 42 1.64 -24.44 -20.03
N TYR A 43 2.91 -24.04 -19.89
CA TYR A 43 3.38 -23.24 -18.77
C TYR A 43 2.62 -21.91 -18.87
N ILE A 44 1.49 -21.82 -18.19
CA ILE A 44 0.85 -20.55 -17.93
C ILE A 44 1.68 -19.97 -16.80
N GLU A 45 2.47 -18.93 -17.07
CA GLU A 45 3.05 -18.12 -16.00
C GLU A 45 1.87 -17.59 -15.19
N GLU A 46 1.64 -18.16 -14.02
CA GLU A 46 0.61 -17.72 -13.10
C GLU A 46 0.95 -16.28 -12.73
N ILE A 47 0.08 -15.35 -13.09
CA ILE A 47 0.28 -13.93 -12.81
C ILE A 47 0.21 -13.78 -11.29
N SER A 48 1.35 -13.45 -10.66
CA SER A 48 1.38 -13.21 -9.22
C SER A 48 0.37 -12.13 -8.83
N ILE A 49 -0.40 -12.41 -7.78
CA ILE A 49 -1.38 -11.49 -7.19
C ILE A 49 -0.68 -10.23 -6.66
N PHE A 50 0.60 -10.35 -6.26
CA PHE A 50 1.41 -9.28 -5.68
C PHE A 50 2.65 -9.06 -6.55
N PRO A 51 2.59 -8.15 -7.54
CA PRO A 51 3.70 -7.94 -8.47
C PRO A 51 5.03 -7.49 -7.82
N ASP A 52 4.96 -6.86 -6.64
CA ASP A 52 6.15 -6.51 -5.85
C ASP A 52 6.59 -7.72 -5.01
N PRO A 53 7.80 -8.24 -5.21
CA PRO A 53 8.26 -9.46 -4.53
C PRO A 53 8.42 -9.26 -3.01
N TYR A 54 8.64 -8.04 -2.54
CA TYR A 54 8.74 -7.76 -1.11
C TYR A 54 7.36 -7.69 -0.46
N LEU A 55 6.36 -7.18 -1.18
CA LEU A 55 4.97 -7.26 -0.74
C LEU A 55 4.50 -8.72 -0.70
N GLU A 56 4.78 -9.49 -1.75
CA GLU A 56 4.44 -10.91 -1.81
C GLU A 56 5.05 -11.67 -0.62
N LEU A 57 6.34 -11.46 -0.36
CA LEU A 57 7.03 -12.03 0.79
C LEU A 57 6.42 -11.61 2.13
N ALA A 58 5.96 -10.36 2.26
CA ALA A 58 5.30 -9.90 3.47
C ALA A 58 3.96 -10.62 3.68
N VAL A 59 3.20 -10.84 2.61
CA VAL A 59 1.92 -11.57 2.66
C VAL A 59 2.16 -13.04 2.98
N GLN A 60 3.13 -13.70 2.33
CA GLN A 60 3.52 -15.09 2.63
C GLN A 60 3.85 -15.28 4.10
N ARG A 61 4.70 -14.39 4.66
CA ARG A 61 5.06 -14.40 6.08
C ARG A 61 3.86 -14.19 7.00
N ALA A 62 2.90 -13.37 6.58
CA ALA A 62 1.72 -13.07 7.38
C ALA A 62 0.72 -14.24 7.38
N LEU A 63 0.69 -15.04 6.31
CA LEU A 63 -0.12 -16.27 6.19
C LEU A 63 0.59 -17.49 6.79
N GLY A 64 1.92 -17.47 6.89
CA GLY A 64 2.71 -18.61 7.34
C GLY A 64 2.93 -19.66 6.25
N VAL A 65 2.93 -19.24 4.99
CA VAL A 65 3.24 -20.09 3.82
C VAL A 65 4.68 -19.89 3.37
N ASP A 66 5.30 -20.94 2.86
CA ASP A 66 6.70 -20.93 2.43
C ASP A 66 6.86 -20.51 0.97
N TYR A 67 5.83 -20.69 0.13
CA TYR A 67 5.88 -20.46 -1.30
C TYR A 67 4.67 -19.63 -1.80
N PRO A 68 4.84 -18.78 -2.84
CA PRO A 68 3.76 -17.94 -3.37
C PRO A 68 2.61 -18.74 -3.99
N GLU A 69 2.91 -19.87 -4.64
CA GLU A 69 1.90 -20.76 -5.22
C GLU A 69 0.95 -21.39 -4.18
N ASP A 70 1.31 -21.34 -2.90
CA ASP A 70 0.47 -21.82 -1.80
C ASP A 70 -0.57 -20.78 -1.36
N ILE A 71 -0.53 -19.53 -1.87
CA ILE A 71 -1.47 -18.48 -1.50
C ILE A 71 -2.83 -18.74 -2.17
N GLU A 72 -3.78 -19.25 -1.41
CA GLU A 72 -5.17 -19.33 -1.87
C GLU A 72 -5.92 -18.02 -1.59
N LEU A 73 -6.78 -17.60 -2.53
CA LEU A 73 -7.59 -16.37 -2.39
C LEU A 73 -8.47 -16.38 -1.12
N GLU A 74 -8.88 -17.55 -0.65
CA GLU A 74 -9.67 -17.69 0.58
C GLU A 74 -8.85 -17.35 1.83
N GLU A 75 -7.55 -17.63 1.83
CA GLU A 75 -6.66 -17.32 2.96
C GLU A 75 -6.42 -15.82 3.12
N LEU A 76 -6.40 -15.08 2.00
CA LEU A 76 -6.32 -13.61 2.01
C LEU A 76 -7.46 -12.99 2.85
N ASN A 77 -8.64 -13.61 2.86
CA ASN A 77 -9.78 -13.15 3.64
C ASN A 77 -9.57 -13.29 5.16
N ASN A 78 -8.61 -14.10 5.62
CA ASN A 78 -8.29 -14.27 7.03
C ASN A 78 -7.33 -13.20 7.56
N LEU A 79 -6.63 -12.49 6.68
CA LEU A 79 -5.64 -11.52 7.11
C LEU A 79 -6.30 -10.28 7.74
N ARG A 80 -5.88 -9.96 8.97
CA ARG A 80 -6.34 -8.76 9.71
C ARG A 80 -5.25 -7.72 9.90
N LYS A 81 -3.98 -8.14 9.80
CA LYS A 81 -2.80 -7.31 9.97
C LYS A 81 -1.78 -7.71 8.92
N LEU A 82 -1.21 -6.73 8.23
CA LEU A 82 -0.04 -6.89 7.37
C LEU A 82 1.05 -5.92 7.84
N ASP A 83 2.24 -6.46 8.11
CA ASP A 83 3.42 -5.68 8.52
C ASP A 83 4.53 -5.87 7.50
N ALA A 84 4.81 -4.79 6.75
CA ALA A 84 5.76 -4.78 5.64
C ALA A 84 6.61 -3.50 5.67
N ARG A 85 6.99 -3.05 6.88
CA ARG A 85 7.81 -1.85 7.08
C ARG A 85 9.26 -2.08 6.66
N GLY A 86 9.90 -1.10 6.03
CA GLY A 86 11.35 -1.17 5.78
C GLY A 86 11.75 -2.21 4.73
N MET A 87 10.84 -2.61 3.84
CA MET A 87 11.06 -3.73 2.92
C MET A 87 11.50 -3.28 1.51
N GLY A 88 11.49 -1.97 1.22
CA GLY A 88 11.80 -1.44 -0.10
C GLY A 88 10.66 -1.64 -1.11
N ILE A 89 9.42 -1.75 -0.63
CA ILE A 89 8.23 -1.91 -1.47
C ILE A 89 8.01 -0.65 -2.29
N THR A 90 7.71 -0.83 -3.57
CA THR A 90 7.40 0.27 -4.51
C THR A 90 5.99 0.17 -5.05
N ASN A 91 5.48 -1.05 -5.23
CA ASN A 91 4.15 -1.29 -5.79
C ASN A 91 3.28 -2.07 -4.79
N ILE A 92 2.13 -1.50 -4.45
CA ILE A 92 1.20 -2.11 -3.50
C ILE A 92 -0.04 -2.75 -4.16
N SER A 93 0.01 -2.98 -5.47
CA SER A 93 -1.02 -3.73 -6.19
C SER A 93 -1.17 -5.14 -5.62
N GLY A 94 -2.40 -5.64 -5.61
CA GLY A 94 -2.77 -6.88 -4.95
C GLY A 94 -3.33 -6.66 -3.54
N LEU A 95 -3.00 -5.55 -2.87
CA LEU A 95 -3.56 -5.23 -1.55
C LEU A 95 -5.08 -5.13 -1.56
N GLU A 96 -5.70 -4.75 -2.68
CA GLU A 96 -7.15 -4.66 -2.85
C GLU A 96 -7.89 -5.98 -2.59
N ASN A 97 -7.17 -7.11 -2.62
CA ASN A 97 -7.68 -8.45 -2.29
C ASN A 97 -7.75 -8.71 -0.78
N LEU A 98 -7.07 -7.91 0.06
CA LEU A 98 -6.97 -8.12 1.51
C LEU A 98 -8.11 -7.39 2.27
N GLN A 99 -9.36 -7.60 1.84
CA GLN A 99 -10.53 -6.77 2.21
C GLN A 99 -10.86 -6.74 3.71
N ASN A 100 -10.38 -7.71 4.49
CA ASN A 100 -10.60 -7.78 5.92
C ASN A 100 -9.47 -7.17 6.77
N LEU A 101 -8.45 -6.56 6.16
CA LEU A 101 -7.39 -5.88 6.87
C LEU A 101 -7.93 -4.77 7.78
N LYS A 102 -7.42 -4.75 9.01
CA LYS A 102 -7.66 -3.70 10.00
C LYS A 102 -6.41 -2.88 10.30
N TYR A 103 -5.24 -3.48 10.15
CA TYR A 103 -3.94 -2.87 10.43
C TYR A 103 -3.01 -3.06 9.24
N LEU A 104 -2.52 -1.97 8.67
CA LEU A 104 -1.58 -1.98 7.55
C LEU A 104 -0.36 -1.13 7.88
N TYR A 105 0.81 -1.77 7.97
CA TYR A 105 2.08 -1.12 8.27
C TYR A 105 3.00 -1.18 7.04
N LEU A 106 3.15 -0.05 6.37
CA LEU A 106 3.93 0.14 5.13
C LEU A 106 4.95 1.29 5.25
N SER A 107 5.30 1.69 6.47
CA SER A 107 6.25 2.78 6.70
C SER A 107 7.68 2.41 6.28
N GLU A 108 8.48 3.41 5.94
CA GLU A 108 9.88 3.27 5.51
C GLU A 108 10.00 2.40 4.24
N ASN A 109 9.23 2.73 3.21
CA ASN A 109 9.28 2.08 1.90
C ASN A 109 9.47 3.14 0.80
N GLU A 110 9.29 2.76 -0.46
CA GLU A 110 9.46 3.66 -1.61
C GLU A 110 8.14 3.87 -2.37
N ILE A 111 7.00 3.78 -1.68
CA ILE A 111 5.65 3.86 -2.26
C ILE A 111 5.33 5.31 -2.64
N ASP A 112 4.84 5.52 -3.85
CA ASP A 112 4.34 6.81 -4.35
C ASP A 112 2.84 6.75 -4.67
N GLU A 113 2.33 5.59 -5.11
CA GLU A 113 0.93 5.36 -5.43
C GLU A 113 0.23 4.50 -4.37
N ILE A 114 -0.93 4.98 -3.91
CA ILE A 114 -1.76 4.26 -2.92
C ILE A 114 -3.18 3.94 -3.41
N ALA A 115 -3.44 3.96 -4.72
CA ALA A 115 -4.74 3.57 -5.29
C ALA A 115 -5.28 2.21 -4.77
N PRO A 116 -4.45 1.15 -4.63
CA PRO A 116 -4.90 -0.18 -4.20
C PRO A 116 -5.57 -0.24 -2.82
N ILE A 117 -5.31 0.72 -1.91
CA ILE A 117 -5.91 0.67 -0.57
C ILE A 117 -7.38 1.15 -0.56
N SER A 118 -7.88 1.74 -1.65
CA SER A 118 -9.20 2.38 -1.71
C SER A 118 -10.37 1.45 -1.37
N SER A 119 -10.24 0.15 -1.63
CA SER A 119 -11.26 -0.86 -1.32
C SER A 119 -11.20 -1.39 0.12
N LEU A 120 -10.15 -1.06 0.88
CA LEU A 120 -9.88 -1.62 2.22
C LEU A 120 -10.67 -0.92 3.33
N THR A 121 -11.99 -0.84 3.15
CA THR A 121 -12.93 -0.10 4.01
C THR A 121 -12.97 -0.58 5.46
N ASN A 122 -12.44 -1.77 5.76
CA ASN A 122 -12.28 -2.28 7.13
C ASN A 122 -11.05 -1.75 7.87
N LEU A 123 -10.15 -1.01 7.20
CA LEU A 123 -8.94 -0.46 7.80
C LEU A 123 -9.27 0.47 8.96
N ARG A 124 -8.53 0.28 10.06
CA ARG A 124 -8.60 1.10 11.27
C ARG A 124 -7.30 1.84 11.54
N TYR A 125 -6.17 1.24 11.15
CA TYR A 125 -4.83 1.79 11.36
C TYR A 125 -4.01 1.68 10.08
N LEU A 126 -3.52 2.81 9.59
CA LEU A 126 -2.75 2.91 8.36
C LEU A 126 -1.44 3.68 8.62
N TYR A 127 -0.31 3.00 8.43
CA TYR A 127 1.02 3.56 8.63
C TYR A 127 1.80 3.60 7.33
N LEU A 128 1.99 4.80 6.79
CA LEU A 128 2.63 5.09 5.50
C LEU A 128 3.77 6.12 5.65
N SER A 129 4.30 6.30 6.86
CA SER A 129 5.36 7.29 7.07
C SER A 129 6.67 6.90 6.37
N GLY A 130 7.48 7.88 5.95
CA GLY A 130 8.75 7.59 5.27
C GLY A 130 8.55 6.90 3.93
N ASN A 131 7.71 7.49 3.07
CA ASN A 131 7.45 7.05 1.70
C ASN A 131 7.58 8.25 0.75
N LYS A 132 7.15 8.10 -0.51
CA LYS A 132 7.22 9.15 -1.55
C LYS A 132 5.83 9.62 -1.98
N ILE A 133 4.83 9.48 -1.11
CA ILE A 133 3.41 9.71 -1.45
C ILE A 133 3.14 11.21 -1.65
N GLU A 134 2.48 11.54 -2.76
CA GLU A 134 1.97 12.89 -3.06
C GLU A 134 0.44 12.96 -3.02
N ASP A 135 -0.24 11.95 -3.59
CA ASP A 135 -1.69 11.86 -3.66
C ASP A 135 -2.24 10.87 -2.61
N ILE A 136 -3.14 11.37 -1.77
CA ILE A 136 -3.85 10.57 -0.77
C ILE A 136 -5.33 10.38 -1.09
N SER A 137 -5.76 10.63 -2.34
CA SER A 137 -7.16 10.56 -2.78
C SER A 137 -7.87 9.26 -2.42
N SER A 138 -7.15 8.14 -2.39
CA SER A 138 -7.65 6.82 -2.00
C SER A 138 -8.21 6.74 -0.58
N ILE A 139 -7.70 7.55 0.37
CA ILE A 139 -8.09 7.41 1.78
C ILE A 139 -9.53 7.84 2.04
N LYS A 140 -10.15 8.64 1.16
CA LYS A 140 -11.53 9.16 1.34
C LYS A 140 -12.58 8.07 1.49
N HIS A 141 -12.28 6.85 1.03
CA HIS A 141 -13.12 5.67 1.11
C HIS A 141 -12.98 4.91 2.44
N LEU A 142 -11.93 5.18 3.21
CA LEU A 142 -11.59 4.49 4.46
C LEU A 142 -12.39 5.07 5.64
N LYS A 143 -13.72 5.05 5.56
CA LYS A 143 -14.62 5.67 6.55
C LYS A 143 -14.41 5.14 7.97
N GLY A 144 -13.89 3.92 8.10
CA GLY A 144 -13.57 3.29 9.38
C GLY A 144 -12.23 3.68 10.00
N LEU A 145 -11.39 4.45 9.30
CA LEU A 145 -10.01 4.73 9.71
C LEU A 145 -9.96 5.57 10.99
N ARG A 146 -9.14 5.14 11.95
CA ARG A 146 -8.97 5.79 13.27
C ARG A 146 -7.60 6.43 13.45
N VAL A 147 -6.59 5.83 12.84
CA VAL A 147 -5.20 6.27 12.98
C VAL A 147 -4.54 6.31 11.61
N LEU A 148 -3.99 7.47 11.27
CA LEU A 148 -3.33 7.73 10.00
C LEU A 148 -1.94 8.34 10.22
N PHE A 149 -0.91 7.65 9.75
CA PHE A 149 0.48 8.07 9.85
C PHE A 149 1.05 8.32 8.45
N LEU A 150 1.24 9.59 8.09
CA LEU A 150 1.73 10.06 6.78
C LEU A 150 2.96 10.97 6.91
N ARG A 151 3.66 10.91 8.04
CA ARG A 151 4.88 11.69 8.27
C ARG A 151 5.95 11.41 7.20
N ASP A 152 6.79 12.40 6.89
CA ASP A 152 7.94 12.22 5.99
C ASP A 152 7.49 11.67 4.62
N ASN A 153 6.63 12.44 3.95
CA ASN A 153 6.13 12.20 2.59
C ASN A 153 6.17 13.52 1.78
N GLN A 154 5.52 13.57 0.62
CA GLN A 154 5.54 14.73 -0.29
C GLN A 154 4.13 15.34 -0.50
N ILE A 155 3.24 15.15 0.49
CA ILE A 155 1.82 15.50 0.39
C ILE A 155 1.63 17.01 0.41
N LYS A 156 0.77 17.50 -0.48
CA LYS A 156 0.37 18.92 -0.55
C LYS A 156 -1.12 19.11 -0.30
N ASP A 157 -1.94 18.28 -0.95
CA ASP A 157 -3.40 18.35 -0.85
C ASP A 157 -3.90 17.32 0.16
N ILE A 158 -4.54 17.81 1.23
CA ILE A 158 -5.17 16.99 2.26
C ILE A 158 -6.69 16.98 2.21
N ARG A 159 -7.32 17.46 1.12
CA ARG A 159 -8.77 17.39 0.91
C ARG A 159 -9.39 16.02 1.22
N PRO A 160 -8.79 14.88 0.87
CA PRO A 160 -9.37 13.57 1.18
C PRO A 160 -9.61 13.32 2.68
N ILE A 161 -8.94 14.05 3.59
CA ILE A 161 -9.18 13.96 5.03
C ILE A 161 -10.55 14.52 5.42
N SER A 162 -11.14 15.44 4.64
CA SER A 162 -12.47 16.00 4.94
C SER A 162 -13.59 14.95 4.89
N GLU A 163 -13.33 13.84 4.19
CA GLU A 163 -14.25 12.73 3.98
C GLU A 163 -14.14 11.64 5.06
N LEU A 164 -13.17 11.71 5.98
CA LEU A 164 -13.02 10.70 7.04
C LEU A 164 -13.98 10.99 8.19
N GLU A 165 -14.64 9.95 8.72
CA GLU A 165 -15.72 10.10 9.70
C GLU A 165 -15.34 9.65 11.12
N ASN A 166 -14.30 8.83 11.27
CA ASN A 166 -13.95 8.15 12.53
C ASN A 166 -12.47 8.34 12.95
N ILE A 167 -11.80 9.33 12.37
CA ILE A 167 -10.36 9.54 12.57
C ILE A 167 -10.09 10.23 13.92
N GLY A 168 -9.15 9.69 14.69
CA GLY A 168 -8.78 10.20 16.02
C GLY A 168 -7.34 10.71 16.12
N VAL A 169 -6.46 10.27 15.21
CA VAL A 169 -5.03 10.57 15.26
C VAL A 169 -4.50 10.73 13.84
N ILE A 170 -3.89 11.88 13.53
CA ILE A 170 -3.39 12.22 12.20
C ILE A 170 -1.95 12.78 12.30
N TYR A 171 -0.97 12.03 11.82
CA TYR A 171 0.42 12.50 11.70
C TYR A 171 0.73 12.93 10.26
N LEU A 172 0.96 14.22 10.05
CA LEU A 172 1.27 14.83 8.75
C LEU A 172 2.61 15.58 8.76
N ARG A 173 3.43 15.40 9.80
CA ARG A 173 4.74 16.06 9.94
C ARG A 173 5.61 15.90 8.69
N ASN A 174 6.43 16.90 8.38
CA ASN A 174 7.40 16.88 7.28
C ASN A 174 6.76 16.46 5.95
N ASN A 175 5.78 17.25 5.52
CA ASN A 175 5.17 17.18 4.19
C ASN A 175 5.26 18.59 3.56
N LEU A 176 4.50 18.84 2.50
CA LEU A 176 4.48 20.09 1.76
C LEU A 176 3.12 20.81 1.87
N ILE A 177 2.44 20.63 3.01
CA ILE A 177 1.08 21.13 3.25
C ILE A 177 1.14 22.62 3.60
N SER A 178 0.43 23.45 2.84
CA SER A 178 0.28 24.88 3.13
C SER A 178 -1.13 25.30 3.52
N ASP A 179 -2.13 24.53 3.10
CA ASP A 179 -3.54 24.77 3.35
C ASP A 179 -4.13 23.62 4.18
N ILE A 180 -4.76 23.97 5.29
CA ILE A 180 -5.43 23.03 6.19
C ILE A 180 -6.95 23.28 6.30
N SER A 181 -7.53 24.10 5.41
CA SER A 181 -8.99 24.26 5.35
C SER A 181 -9.75 22.93 5.28
N PRO A 182 -9.24 21.85 4.64
CA PRO A 182 -9.93 20.57 4.66
C PRO A 182 -10.15 19.97 6.05
N LEU A 183 -9.25 20.24 7.00
CA LEU A 183 -9.44 19.84 8.39
C LEU A 183 -10.58 20.64 9.04
N VAL A 184 -10.72 21.93 8.69
CA VAL A 184 -11.84 22.76 9.15
C VAL A 184 -13.16 22.25 8.56
N GLU A 185 -13.18 21.92 7.27
CA GLU A 185 -14.34 21.37 6.56
C GLU A 185 -14.81 20.03 7.12
N ASN A 186 -13.89 19.23 7.68
CA ASN A 186 -14.25 18.00 8.38
C ASN A 186 -14.95 18.31 9.71
N ASN A 187 -16.27 18.23 9.72
CA ASN A 187 -17.09 18.46 10.92
C ASN A 187 -17.06 17.30 11.92
N SER A 188 -16.51 16.14 11.55
CA SER A 188 -16.37 14.99 12.47
C SER A 188 -15.10 15.05 13.33
N LEU A 189 -14.15 15.95 13.00
CA LEU A 189 -12.94 16.14 13.80
C LEU A 189 -13.27 16.85 15.12
N THR A 190 -13.38 16.05 16.18
CA THR A 190 -13.53 16.49 17.57
C THR A 190 -12.67 15.59 18.46
N GLU A 191 -11.97 16.17 19.43
CA GLU A 191 -11.07 15.42 20.34
C GLU A 191 -9.97 14.62 19.60
N VAL A 192 -9.42 15.21 18.53
CA VAL A 192 -8.43 14.59 17.63
C VAL A 192 -7.07 15.27 17.79
N TRP A 193 -6.00 14.50 17.64
CA TRP A 193 -4.65 15.06 17.51
C TRP A 193 -4.18 15.13 16.05
N VAL A 194 -3.66 16.30 15.67
CA VAL A 194 -3.08 16.56 14.35
C VAL A 194 -1.68 17.14 14.51
N TRP A 195 -0.69 16.46 13.93
CA TRP A 195 0.70 16.90 13.91
C TRP A 195 1.10 17.40 12.52
N LEU A 196 1.45 18.68 12.42
CA LEU A 196 1.76 19.41 11.18
C LEU A 196 3.17 20.00 11.17
N GLU A 197 4.02 19.73 12.17
CA GLU A 197 5.38 20.28 12.23
C GLU A 197 6.19 19.96 10.95
N GLY A 198 6.98 20.92 10.48
CA GLY A 198 7.77 20.76 9.26
C GLY A 198 6.97 20.86 7.96
N ASN A 199 5.76 21.43 8.01
CA ASN A 199 4.98 21.79 6.82
C ASN A 199 5.02 23.32 6.58
N PRO A 200 5.03 23.77 5.31
CA PRO A 200 5.03 25.18 4.95
C PRO A 200 3.63 25.81 5.09
N LEU A 201 3.06 25.80 6.31
CA LEU A 201 1.72 26.30 6.60
C LEU A 201 1.57 27.78 6.21
N SER A 202 0.48 28.11 5.53
CA SER A 202 0.15 29.48 5.17
C SER A 202 -0.24 30.32 6.40
N GLU A 203 -0.15 31.65 6.27
CA GLU A 203 -0.62 32.58 7.30
C GLU A 203 -2.09 32.37 7.64
N ILE A 204 -2.93 32.05 6.65
CA ILE A 204 -4.35 31.78 6.85
C ILE A 204 -4.53 30.50 7.68
N SER A 205 -3.79 29.45 7.37
CA SER A 205 -3.83 28.21 8.14
C SER A 205 -3.47 28.45 9.61
N ILE A 206 -2.42 29.25 9.87
CA ILE A 206 -1.97 29.56 11.23
C ILE A 206 -2.93 30.48 11.97
N SER A 207 -3.36 31.58 11.35
CA SER A 207 -4.10 32.66 12.02
C SER A 207 -5.62 32.45 12.08
N ARG A 208 -6.18 31.66 11.16
CA ARG A 208 -7.63 31.40 11.06
C ARG A 208 -7.98 29.96 11.35
N ASP A 209 -7.38 29.01 10.64
CA ASP A 209 -7.84 27.62 10.63
C ASP A 209 -7.48 26.86 11.91
N ILE A 210 -6.25 27.01 12.42
CA ILE A 210 -5.82 26.41 13.69
C ILE A 210 -6.70 26.88 14.87
N PRO A 211 -6.99 28.18 15.05
CA PRO A 211 -7.94 28.62 16.07
C PRO A 211 -9.34 28.04 15.93
N ILE A 212 -9.83 27.80 14.71
CA ILE A 212 -11.14 27.14 14.49
C ILE A 212 -11.08 25.68 14.94
N LEU A 213 -10.02 24.96 14.57
CA LEU A 213 -9.81 23.57 14.96
C LEU A 213 -9.75 23.41 16.49
N ARG A 214 -8.98 24.26 17.17
CA ARG A 214 -8.85 24.23 18.64
C ARG A 214 -10.15 24.49 19.39
N LYS A 215 -11.09 25.26 18.81
CA LYS A 215 -12.43 25.46 19.40
C LYS A 215 -13.30 24.20 19.37
N ARG A 216 -12.91 23.19 18.59
CA ARG A 216 -13.56 21.87 18.49
C ARG A 216 -12.73 20.78 19.19
N ASP A 217 -11.88 21.17 20.15
CA ASP A 217 -11.00 20.26 20.87
C ASP A 217 -10.07 19.43 19.95
N VAL A 218 -9.73 20.00 18.78
CA VAL A 218 -8.69 19.43 17.92
C VAL A 218 -7.34 20.00 18.34
N GLU A 219 -6.49 19.12 18.87
CA GLU A 219 -5.14 19.44 19.30
C GLU A 219 -4.21 19.50 18.09
N VAL A 220 -3.82 20.73 17.71
CA VAL A 220 -2.94 20.96 16.57
C VAL A 220 -1.53 21.33 17.03
N SER A 221 -0.57 20.48 16.68
CA SER A 221 0.85 20.73 16.84
C SER A 221 1.46 21.21 15.53
N TYR A 222 2.15 22.34 15.54
CA TYR A 222 2.84 22.90 14.39
C TYR A 222 4.07 23.69 14.86
N SER A 223 5.06 23.83 13.98
CA SER A 223 6.14 24.82 14.13
C SER A 223 6.02 25.78 12.97
N PRO A 224 5.96 27.11 13.23
CA PRO A 224 6.11 28.11 12.18
C PRO A 224 7.50 28.07 11.55
#